data_AF-A0A382PM36-F1
#
_entry.id   AF-A0A382PM36-F1
#
_cell.length_a   1.000
_cell.length_b   1.000
_cell.length_c   1.000
_cell.angle_alpha   90.00
_cell.angle_beta   90.00
_cell.angle_gamma   90.00
#
_symmetry.space_group_name_H-M   'P 1'
#
loop_
_entity.id
_entity.type
_entity.pdbx_description
1 polymer ?
#
loop_
_entity_poly.entity_id
_entity_poly.type
_entity_poly.pdbx_seq_one_letter_code
_entity_poly.pdbx_strand_id
1 'polypeptide(L)'
;VANAPAKPALLERLLTRLADTVCANPRLFILPQILLAVVCAAFTAWQLEFHTSRNDLVGADKEYHRNFIKFLEEFPLQDDLVVVVESGDIERNRQFVARLGQRLLDEPELFRSVFYRRDLRTLGTNTLLVTPIDKLGMLTNKLAEYRPFIETFSNATNLNSFFDQINHSFLAAATAEQADTGKLVQSLPALQKIIRQATNAIVMPGEPPPPGMGAFVGDPGAEQDMHISFADGELFLVNAHPIDRDHKSESVVRLRELVEDTAA
;
A
#
# COMPACT_ATOMS: atom_id res chain seq x y z
N VAL A 1 12.23 -86.11 -36.08
CA VAL A 1 13.44 -85.27 -36.26
C VAL A 1 13.32 -84.11 -35.29
N ALA A 2 14.24 -84.04 -34.32
CA ALA A 2 14.17 -83.13 -33.18
C ALA A 2 14.46 -81.68 -33.62
N ASN A 3 13.58 -80.74 -33.26
CA ASN A 3 13.80 -79.31 -33.44
C ASN A 3 14.82 -78.83 -32.40
N ALA A 4 15.99 -78.41 -32.86
CA ALA A 4 17.00 -77.76 -32.03
C ALA A 4 16.51 -76.38 -31.55
N PRO A 5 16.70 -75.99 -30.27
CA PRO A 5 16.25 -74.69 -29.79
C PRO A 5 17.12 -73.57 -30.41
N ALA A 6 16.46 -72.57 -31.00
CA ALA A 6 17.11 -71.36 -31.49
C ALA A 6 17.88 -70.69 -30.34
N LYS A 7 19.15 -70.32 -30.57
CA LYS A 7 19.99 -69.67 -29.58
C LYS A 7 19.29 -68.39 -29.08
N PRO A 8 19.08 -68.20 -27.76
CA PRO A 8 18.39 -67.03 -27.24
C PRO A 8 19.19 -65.76 -27.58
N ALA A 9 18.48 -64.70 -27.90
CA ALA A 9 19.06 -63.42 -28.30
C ALA A 9 20.00 -62.88 -27.20
N LEU A 10 21.04 -62.13 -27.57
CA LEU A 10 22.02 -61.61 -26.60
C LEU A 10 21.36 -60.81 -25.47
N LEU A 11 20.29 -60.07 -25.77
CA LEU A 11 19.47 -59.36 -24.79
C LEU A 11 18.78 -60.30 -23.81
N GLU A 12 18.22 -61.41 -24.29
CA GLU A 12 17.57 -62.41 -23.44
C GLU A 12 18.58 -62.98 -22.45
N ARG A 13 19.76 -63.38 -22.92
CA ARG A 13 20.84 -63.88 -22.05
C ARG A 13 21.35 -62.86 -21.04
N LEU A 14 21.43 -61.58 -21.43
CA LEU A 14 21.84 -60.50 -20.53
C LEU A 14 20.78 -60.24 -19.46
N LEU A 15 19.50 -60.23 -19.84
CA LEU A 15 18.39 -60.06 -18.92
C LEU A 15 18.24 -61.25 -17.97
N THR A 16 18.38 -62.49 -18.45
CA THR A 16 18.36 -63.69 -17.59
C THR A 16 19.52 -63.67 -16.61
N ARG A 17 20.75 -63.32 -17.05
CA ARG A 17 21.89 -63.20 -16.14
C ARG A 17 21.72 -62.10 -15.11
N LEU A 18 21.14 -60.97 -15.48
CA LEU A 18 20.85 -59.87 -14.58
C LEU A 18 19.78 -60.29 -13.55
N ALA A 19 18.71 -60.96 -14.00
CA ALA A 19 17.69 -61.52 -13.12
C ALA A 19 18.28 -62.56 -12.15
N ASP A 20 19.11 -63.49 -12.64
CA ASP A 20 19.75 -64.52 -11.81
C ASP A 20 20.71 -63.90 -10.78
N THR A 21 21.47 -62.87 -11.15
CA THR A 21 22.37 -62.16 -10.21
C THR A 21 21.61 -61.34 -9.17
N VAL A 22 20.49 -60.73 -9.55
CA VAL A 22 19.59 -60.03 -8.61
C VAL A 22 18.94 -61.00 -7.64
N CYS A 23 18.47 -62.15 -8.12
CA CYS A 23 17.87 -63.20 -7.29
C CYS A 23 18.89 -63.88 -6.36
N ALA A 24 20.13 -64.07 -6.81
CA ALA A 24 21.18 -64.72 -6.02
C ALA A 24 21.72 -63.82 -4.89
N ASN A 25 21.78 -62.50 -5.11
CA ASN A 25 22.34 -61.55 -4.14
C ASN A 25 21.44 -60.30 -3.96
N PRO A 26 20.21 -60.45 -3.45
CA PRO A 26 19.23 -59.35 -3.38
C PRO A 26 19.72 -58.19 -2.51
N ARG A 27 20.47 -58.47 -1.44
CA ARG A 27 21.01 -57.45 -0.53
C ARG A 27 21.99 -56.51 -1.22
N LEU A 28 22.77 -57.02 -2.18
CA LEU A 28 23.80 -56.26 -2.88
C LEU A 28 23.19 -55.23 -3.85
N PHE A 29 21.95 -55.45 -4.32
CA PHE A 29 21.20 -54.51 -5.15
C PHE A 29 20.28 -53.60 -4.34
N ILE A 30 19.73 -54.06 -3.21
CA ILE A 30 18.80 -53.27 -2.39
C ILE A 30 19.53 -52.22 -1.55
N LEU A 31 20.65 -52.57 -0.90
CA LEU A 31 21.42 -51.66 -0.05
C LEU A 31 21.89 -50.38 -0.77
N PRO A 32 22.53 -50.44 -1.95
CA PRO A 32 22.92 -49.22 -2.65
C PRO A 32 21.72 -48.40 -3.10
N GLN A 33 20.58 -49.03 -3.41
CA GLN A 33 19.37 -48.33 -3.85
C GLN A 33 18.71 -47.60 -2.69
N ILE A 34 18.68 -48.21 -1.50
CA ILE A 34 18.23 -47.55 -0.27
C ILE A 34 19.17 -46.39 0.07
N LEU A 35 20.48 -46.61 0.01
CA LEU A 35 21.46 -45.56 0.27
C LEU A 35 21.30 -44.39 -0.72
N LEU A 36 21.14 -44.69 -2.01
CA LEU A 36 20.88 -43.68 -3.03
C LEU A 36 19.57 -42.94 -2.77
N ALA A 37 18.50 -43.64 -2.40
CA ALA A 37 17.22 -43.02 -2.07
C ALA A 37 17.34 -42.08 -0.86
N VAL A 38 18.08 -42.47 0.18
CA VAL A 38 18.35 -41.63 1.35
C VAL A 38 19.19 -40.41 0.97
N VAL A 39 20.21 -40.57 0.14
CA VAL A 39 21.04 -39.46 -0.37
C VAL A 39 20.20 -38.49 -1.20
N CYS A 40 19.34 -38.99 -2.10
CA CYS A 40 18.42 -38.16 -2.86
C CYS A 40 17.44 -37.41 -1.94
N ALA A 41 16.86 -38.09 -0.95
CA ALA A 41 15.93 -37.46 -0.01
C ALA A 41 16.62 -36.38 0.84
N ALA A 42 17.85 -36.61 1.32
CA ALA A 42 18.63 -35.63 2.05
C ALA A 42 19.01 -34.44 1.16
N PHE A 43 19.43 -34.70 -0.08
CA PHE A 43 19.74 -33.67 -1.06
C PHE A 43 18.52 -32.81 -1.38
N THR A 44 17.35 -33.44 -1.59
CA THR A 44 16.10 -32.69 -1.76
C THR A 44 15.76 -31.89 -0.50
N ALA A 45 15.87 -32.46 0.70
CA ALA A 45 15.57 -31.74 1.93
C ALA A 45 16.46 -30.50 2.15
N TRP A 46 17.71 -30.52 1.67
CA TRP A 46 18.65 -29.40 1.80
C TRP A 46 18.59 -28.39 0.65
N GLN A 47 18.28 -28.84 -0.57
CA GLN A 47 18.37 -28.01 -1.77
C GLN A 47 17.00 -27.63 -2.36
N LEU A 48 15.89 -28.07 -1.74
CA LEU A 48 14.55 -27.71 -2.21
C LEU A 48 14.25 -26.24 -1.89
N GLU A 49 14.56 -25.37 -2.84
CA GLU A 49 14.27 -23.95 -2.79
C GLU A 49 12.94 -23.66 -3.51
N PHE A 50 12.02 -22.97 -2.82
CA PHE A 50 10.76 -22.52 -3.41
C PHE A 50 10.98 -21.20 -4.16
N HIS A 51 11.09 -21.28 -5.48
CA HIS A 51 11.09 -20.10 -6.35
C HIS A 51 9.64 -19.67 -6.61
N THR A 52 9.20 -18.58 -5.99
CA THR A 52 7.86 -17.99 -6.19
C THR A 52 7.84 -16.89 -7.25
N SER A 53 8.94 -16.71 -7.99
CA SER A 53 9.06 -15.71 -9.06
C SER A 53 8.22 -16.13 -10.26
N ARG A 54 7.23 -15.30 -10.62
CA ARG A 54 6.41 -15.50 -11.83
C ARG A 54 7.23 -15.42 -13.12
N ASN A 55 8.38 -14.75 -13.07
CA ASN A 55 9.27 -14.57 -14.22
C ASN A 55 9.90 -15.90 -14.63
N ASP A 56 10.10 -16.82 -13.69
CA ASP A 56 10.79 -18.09 -13.92
C ASP A 56 9.89 -19.11 -14.66
N LEU A 57 8.58 -18.84 -14.76
CA LEU A 57 7.63 -19.64 -15.55
C LEU A 57 7.66 -19.32 -17.04
N VAL A 58 8.33 -18.23 -17.46
CA VAL A 58 8.42 -17.82 -18.85
C VAL A 58 9.75 -18.31 -19.44
N GLY A 59 9.72 -18.92 -20.62
CA GLY A 59 10.93 -19.36 -21.30
C GLY A 59 11.93 -18.22 -21.49
N ALA A 60 13.14 -18.39 -20.97
CA ALA A 60 14.21 -17.39 -20.96
C ALA A 60 14.64 -16.90 -22.36
N ASP A 61 14.30 -17.67 -23.42
CA ASP A 61 14.70 -17.39 -24.80
C ASP A 61 13.81 -16.35 -25.52
N LYS A 62 12.76 -15.85 -24.86
CA LYS A 62 11.86 -14.87 -25.47
C LYS A 62 12.40 -13.45 -25.36
N GLU A 63 12.47 -12.73 -26.48
CA GLU A 63 13.03 -11.37 -26.56
C GLU A 63 12.34 -10.38 -25.60
N TYR A 64 11.01 -10.42 -25.49
CA TYR A 64 10.28 -9.56 -24.55
C TYR A 64 10.64 -9.84 -23.09
N HIS A 65 10.93 -11.10 -22.75
CA HIS A 65 11.28 -11.48 -21.39
C HIS A 65 12.67 -10.94 -21.04
N ARG A 66 13.63 -11.07 -21.96
CA ARG A 66 14.96 -10.46 -21.80
C ARG A 66 14.89 -8.94 -21.63
N ASN A 67 14.05 -8.27 -22.42
CA ASN A 67 13.87 -6.82 -22.30
C ASN A 67 13.21 -6.45 -20.96
N PHE A 68 12.24 -7.25 -20.49
CA PHE A 68 11.61 -7.04 -19.19
C PHE A 68 12.59 -7.25 -18.03
N ILE A 69 13.44 -8.27 -18.08
CA ILE A 69 14.48 -8.50 -17.05
C ILE A 69 15.50 -7.35 -17.06
N LYS A 70 16.00 -6.91 -18.22
CA LYS A 70 16.89 -5.73 -18.30
C LYS A 70 16.23 -4.47 -17.73
N PHE A 71 14.95 -4.26 -18.04
CA PHE A 71 14.19 -3.16 -17.47
C PHE A 71 14.10 -3.25 -15.94
N LEU A 72 13.89 -4.44 -15.38
CA LEU A 72 13.90 -4.64 -13.93
C LEU A 72 15.29 -4.48 -13.30
N GLU A 73 16.37 -4.77 -14.02
CA GLU A 73 17.75 -4.55 -13.57
C GLU A 73 18.11 -3.06 -13.56
N GLU A 74 17.73 -2.32 -14.61
CA GLU A 74 17.99 -0.88 -14.73
C GLU A 74 17.06 -0.05 -13.83
N PHE A 75 15.81 -0.48 -13.72
CA PHE A 75 14.76 0.13 -12.92
C PHE A 75 14.19 -0.94 -11.99
N PRO A 76 14.81 -1.17 -10.82
CA PRO A 76 14.27 -2.11 -9.85
C PRO A 76 12.86 -1.68 -9.46
N LEU A 77 11.86 -2.33 -10.08
CA LEU A 77 10.47 -2.14 -9.72
C LEU A 77 10.33 -2.61 -8.29
N GLN A 78 9.85 -1.70 -7.45
CA GLN A 78 9.50 -2.01 -6.09
C GLN A 78 8.30 -2.95 -6.13
N ASP A 79 8.34 -3.99 -5.30
CA ASP A 79 7.18 -4.86 -5.12
C ASP A 79 6.16 -4.11 -4.26
N ASP A 80 5.05 -3.68 -4.86
CA ASP A 80 4.02 -2.92 -4.15
C ASP A 80 3.35 -3.75 -3.05
N LEU A 81 3.40 -3.26 -1.82
CA LEU A 81 2.57 -3.73 -0.70
C LEU A 81 1.40 -2.78 -0.53
N VAL A 82 0.20 -3.27 -0.83
CA VAL A 82 -1.02 -2.47 -0.75
C VAL A 82 -1.87 -2.91 0.43
N VAL A 83 -2.11 -1.99 1.36
CA VAL A 83 -3.09 -2.15 2.44
C VAL A 83 -4.39 -1.47 2.04
N VAL A 84 -5.48 -2.23 2.05
CA VAL A 84 -6.84 -1.73 1.83
C VAL A 84 -7.53 -1.61 3.18
N VAL A 85 -8.08 -0.42 3.45
CA VAL A 85 -8.78 -0.11 4.69
C VAL A 85 -10.23 0.20 4.36
N GLU A 86 -11.15 -0.57 4.95
CA GLU A 86 -12.59 -0.46 4.77
C GLU A 86 -13.30 -0.42 6.12
N SER A 87 -14.24 0.51 6.28
CA SER A 87 -15.16 0.55 7.42
C SER A 87 -16.36 1.42 7.10
N GLY A 88 -17.43 1.31 7.89
CA GLY A 88 -18.63 2.14 7.76
C GLY A 88 -18.46 3.60 8.17
N ASP A 89 -17.29 4.02 8.64
CA ASP A 89 -16.99 5.42 8.96
C ASP A 89 -15.75 5.89 8.18
N ILE A 90 -15.99 6.78 7.22
CA ILE A 90 -14.97 7.41 6.36
C ILE A 90 -13.90 8.11 7.20
N GLU A 91 -14.30 8.79 8.27
CA GLU A 91 -13.37 9.56 9.10
C GLU A 91 -12.46 8.64 9.90
N ARG A 92 -12.99 7.49 10.35
CA ARG A 92 -12.18 6.44 10.99
C ARG A 92 -11.14 5.88 10.03
N ASN A 93 -11.52 5.57 8.79
CA ASN A 93 -10.60 5.06 7.78
C ASN A 93 -9.49 6.08 7.48
N ARG A 94 -9.86 7.35 7.33
CA ARG A 94 -8.91 8.45 7.10
C ARG A 94 -7.88 8.56 8.20
N GLN A 95 -8.31 8.53 9.46
CA GLN A 95 -7.40 8.62 10.61
C GLN A 95 -6.51 7.39 10.72
N PHE A 96 -7.04 6.19 10.48
CA PHE A 96 -6.27 4.96 10.47
C PHE A 96 -5.18 5.00 9.40
N VAL A 97 -5.53 5.37 8.17
CA VAL A 97 -4.60 5.46 7.05
C VAL A 97 -3.51 6.51 7.27
N ALA A 98 -3.87 7.66 7.86
CA ALA A 98 -2.90 8.68 8.20
C ALA A 98 -1.91 8.19 9.28
N ARG A 99 -2.40 7.48 10.31
CA ARG A 99 -1.57 6.91 11.39
C ARG A 99 -0.66 5.80 10.87
N LEU A 100 -1.20 4.85 10.12
CA LEU A 100 -0.44 3.78 9.50
C LEU A 100 0.62 4.33 8.54
N GLY A 101 0.25 5.33 7.72
CA GLY A 101 1.17 5.99 6.81
C GLY A 101 2.35 6.67 7.53
N GLN A 102 2.11 7.32 8.66
CA GLN A 102 3.20 7.92 9.48
C GLN A 102 4.10 6.85 10.09
N ARG A 103 3.53 5.79 10.70
CA ARG A 103 4.32 4.70 11.27
C ARG A 103 5.20 3.99 10.24
N LEU A 104 4.71 3.84 9.02
CA LEU A 104 5.51 3.28 7.91
C LEU A 104 6.62 4.22 7.45
N LEU A 105 6.41 5.54 7.51
CA LEU A 105 7.45 6.52 7.22
C LEU A 105 8.54 6.56 8.31
N ASP A 106 8.19 6.21 9.55
CA ASP A 106 9.14 6.13 10.68
C ASP A 106 10.06 4.90 10.61
N GLU A 107 9.78 3.93 9.73
CA GLU A 107 10.60 2.72 9.52
C GLU A 107 11.27 2.70 8.12
N PRO A 108 12.17 3.65 7.80
CA PRO A 108 12.83 3.72 6.50
C PRO A 108 13.81 2.57 6.24
N GLU A 109 14.11 1.76 7.27
CA GLU A 109 14.95 0.56 7.19
C GLU A 109 14.23 -0.64 6.54
N LEU A 110 12.90 -0.62 6.50
CA LEU A 110 12.08 -1.66 5.86
C LEU A 110 11.32 -1.11 4.66
N PHE A 111 10.86 0.14 4.74
CA PHE A 111 10.04 0.77 3.70
C PHE A 111 10.76 1.94 3.05
N ARG A 112 11.07 1.81 1.76
CA ARG A 112 11.75 2.87 0.99
C ARG A 112 10.84 4.02 0.63
N SER A 113 9.60 3.72 0.26
CA SER A 113 8.63 4.75 -0.12
C SER A 113 7.21 4.35 0.26
N VAL A 114 6.48 5.30 0.83
CA VAL A 114 5.11 5.09 1.34
C VAL A 114 4.21 6.16 0.74
N PHE A 115 3.14 5.72 0.09
CA PHE A 115 2.13 6.54 -0.56
C PHE A 115 0.76 6.24 0.04
N TYR A 116 0.32 7.11 0.96
CA TYR A 116 -1.03 7.07 1.56
C TYR A 116 -1.85 8.34 1.30
N ARG A 117 -1.19 9.40 0.81
CA ARG A 117 -1.77 10.71 0.52
C ARG A 117 -1.22 11.24 -0.80
N ARG A 118 -2.07 11.85 -1.62
CA ARG A 118 -1.67 12.68 -2.76
C ARG A 118 -1.11 14.00 -2.23
N ASP A 119 0.09 13.93 -1.69
CA ASP A 119 0.72 15.10 -1.10
C ASP A 119 1.64 15.80 -2.09
N LEU A 120 1.13 16.88 -2.68
CA LEU A 120 1.93 17.76 -3.52
C LEU A 120 2.97 18.55 -2.69
N ARG A 121 2.91 18.56 -1.34
CA ARG A 121 3.95 19.20 -0.52
C ARG A 121 5.35 18.65 -0.79
N THR A 122 5.46 17.42 -1.27
CA THR A 122 6.73 16.83 -1.74
C THR A 122 7.36 17.61 -2.90
N LEU A 123 6.55 18.29 -3.72
CA LEU A 123 7.00 19.20 -4.78
C LEU A 123 7.25 20.62 -4.28
N GLY A 124 6.97 20.90 -3.01
CA GLY A 124 7.16 22.19 -2.35
C GLY A 124 6.53 23.33 -3.14
N THR A 125 7.31 24.40 -3.34
CA THR A 125 6.90 25.60 -4.09
C THR A 125 6.53 25.32 -5.55
N ASN A 126 7.05 24.24 -6.14
CA ASN A 126 6.81 23.89 -7.55
C ASN A 126 5.44 23.24 -7.79
N THR A 127 4.70 22.93 -6.73
CA THR A 127 3.34 22.36 -6.82
C THR A 127 2.42 23.17 -7.74
N LEU A 128 2.46 24.50 -7.61
CA LEU A 128 1.60 25.39 -8.39
C LEU A 128 1.97 25.39 -9.87
N LEU A 129 3.21 25.06 -10.22
CA LEU A 129 3.69 25.01 -11.61
C LEU A 129 3.16 23.78 -12.37
N VAL A 130 2.85 22.69 -11.65
CA VAL A 130 2.32 21.45 -12.24
C VAL A 130 0.78 21.45 -12.25
N THR A 131 0.15 22.42 -11.61
CA THR A 131 -1.31 22.53 -11.53
C THR A 131 -1.87 23.17 -12.82
N PRO A 132 -2.90 22.59 -13.46
CA PRO A 132 -3.54 23.20 -14.63
C PRO A 132 -4.03 24.63 -14.37
N ILE A 133 -3.91 25.50 -15.38
CA ILE A 133 -4.23 26.94 -15.29
C ILE A 133 -5.68 27.18 -14.83
N ASP A 134 -6.63 26.38 -15.33
CA ASP A 134 -8.05 26.50 -14.97
C ASP A 134 -8.27 26.30 -13.46
N LYS A 135 -7.56 25.32 -12.86
CA LYS A 135 -7.62 25.03 -11.43
C LYS A 135 -6.95 26.12 -10.60
N LEU A 136 -5.87 26.72 -11.10
CA LEU A 136 -5.22 27.88 -10.46
C LEU A 136 -6.14 29.11 -10.43
N GLY A 137 -6.88 29.35 -11.51
CA GLY A 137 -7.88 30.42 -11.56
C GLY A 137 -8.99 30.22 -10.52
N MET A 138 -9.51 28.99 -10.43
CA MET A 138 -10.51 28.63 -9.41
C MET A 138 -9.96 28.79 -7.99
N LEU A 139 -8.73 28.35 -7.72
CA LEU A 139 -8.09 28.48 -6.42
C LEU A 139 -7.94 29.96 -6.02
N THR A 140 -7.49 30.79 -6.96
CA THR A 140 -7.30 32.23 -6.73
C THR A 140 -8.62 32.93 -6.41
N ASN A 141 -9.68 32.61 -7.15
CA ASN A 141 -11.02 33.16 -6.90
C ASN A 141 -11.56 32.74 -5.54
N LYS A 142 -11.43 31.46 -5.18
CA LYS A 142 -11.85 30.96 -3.86
C LYS A 142 -11.03 31.61 -2.74
N LEU A 143 -9.72 31.76 -2.87
CA LEU A 143 -8.89 32.44 -1.87
C LEU A 143 -9.29 33.92 -1.69
N ALA A 144 -9.69 34.60 -2.77
CA ALA A 144 -10.20 35.96 -2.68
C ALA A 144 -11.55 36.03 -1.95
N GLU A 145 -12.47 35.10 -2.24
CA GLU A 145 -13.78 34.98 -1.59
C GLU A 145 -13.64 34.69 -0.08
N TYR A 146 -12.74 33.78 0.30
CA TYR A 146 -12.51 33.40 1.70
C TYR A 146 -11.52 34.31 2.44
N ARG A 147 -10.93 35.34 1.82
CA ARG A 147 -9.97 36.24 2.47
C ARG A 147 -10.47 36.83 3.81
N PRO A 148 -11.70 37.38 3.91
CA PRO A 148 -12.19 37.96 5.17
C PRO A 148 -12.29 36.92 6.29
N PHE A 149 -12.65 35.68 5.94
CA PHE A 149 -12.66 34.55 6.86
C PHE A 149 -11.23 34.25 7.34
N ILE A 150 -10.28 34.10 6.42
CA ILE A 150 -8.87 33.81 6.75
C ILE A 150 -8.27 34.91 7.63
N GLU A 151 -8.52 36.19 7.34
CA GLU A 151 -8.01 37.33 8.13
C GLU A 151 -8.61 37.39 9.54
N THR A 152 -9.89 37.03 9.69
CA THR A 152 -10.54 36.97 11.01
C THR A 152 -9.93 35.84 11.84
N PHE A 153 -9.82 34.65 11.25
CA PHE A 153 -9.43 33.43 11.97
C PHE A 153 -7.91 33.21 12.08
N SER A 154 -7.08 33.87 11.28
CA SER A 154 -5.62 33.82 11.44
C SER A 154 -5.14 34.40 12.76
N ASN A 155 -5.98 35.23 13.41
CA ASN A 155 -5.71 35.80 14.72
C ASN A 155 -6.09 34.87 15.89
N ALA A 156 -6.84 33.79 15.64
CA ALA A 156 -7.17 32.81 16.67
C ALA A 156 -6.00 31.85 16.91
N THR A 157 -5.48 31.83 18.14
CA THR A 157 -4.34 30.97 18.53
C THR A 157 -4.80 29.72 19.28
N ASN A 158 -6.06 29.65 19.69
CA ASN A 158 -6.65 28.54 20.43
C ASN A 158 -8.16 28.44 20.22
N LEU A 159 -8.75 27.32 20.63
CA LEU A 159 -10.17 27.02 20.42
C LEU A 159 -11.11 28.05 21.10
N ASN A 160 -10.74 28.59 22.26
CA ASN A 160 -11.53 29.62 22.94
C ASN A 160 -11.57 30.91 22.12
N SER A 161 -10.40 31.39 21.68
CA SER A 161 -10.30 32.58 20.83
C SER A 161 -11.04 32.42 19.49
N PHE A 162 -11.09 31.20 18.96
CA PHE A 162 -11.86 30.86 17.77
C PHE A 162 -13.37 31.00 18.01
N PHE A 163 -13.89 30.43 19.09
CA PHE A 163 -15.32 30.55 19.43
C PHE A 163 -15.72 31.99 19.79
N ASP A 164 -14.84 32.76 20.42
CA ASP A 164 -15.09 34.18 20.70
C ASP A 164 -15.23 34.99 19.40
N GLN A 165 -14.36 34.75 18.41
CA GLN A 165 -14.45 35.38 17.09
C GLN A 165 -15.72 34.99 16.34
N ILE A 166 -16.11 33.71 16.41
CA ILE A 166 -17.37 33.24 15.83
C ILE A 166 -18.54 33.98 16.47
N ASN A 167 -18.62 34.02 17.80
CA ASN A 167 -19.70 34.72 18.50
C ASN A 167 -19.73 36.21 18.13
N HIS A 168 -18.59 36.87 18.04
CA HIS A 168 -18.51 38.26 17.61
C HIS A 168 -19.01 38.46 16.17
N SER A 169 -18.64 37.58 15.24
CA SER A 169 -19.11 37.66 13.85
C SER A 169 -20.61 37.42 13.72
N PHE A 170 -21.18 36.44 14.45
CA PHE A 170 -22.63 36.23 14.49
C PHE A 170 -23.39 37.42 15.06
N LEU A 171 -22.88 38.01 16.16
CA LEU A 171 -23.48 39.20 16.75
C LEU A 171 -23.39 40.41 15.82
N ALA A 172 -22.25 40.61 15.16
CA ALA A 172 -22.06 41.71 14.20
C ALA A 172 -22.99 41.56 12.99
N ALA A 173 -23.16 40.36 12.47
CA ALA A 173 -24.07 40.10 11.34
C ALA A 173 -25.55 40.25 11.70
N ALA A 174 -25.93 39.96 12.95
CA ALA A 174 -27.30 40.22 13.42
C ALA A 174 -27.65 41.73 13.38
N THR A 175 -26.64 42.60 13.41
CA THR A 175 -26.78 44.07 13.31
C THR A 175 -26.41 44.66 11.94
N ALA A 176 -25.90 43.86 10.99
CA ALA A 176 -25.36 44.33 9.70
C ALA A 176 -26.28 44.02 8.50
N GLU A 177 -26.06 44.72 7.37
CA GLU A 177 -26.82 44.54 6.12
C GLU A 177 -26.70 43.12 5.53
N GLN A 178 -27.67 42.75 4.68
CA GLN A 178 -27.81 41.40 4.08
C GLN A 178 -26.55 40.82 3.42
N ALA A 179 -25.64 41.67 2.93
CA ALA A 179 -24.41 41.23 2.27
C ALA A 179 -23.41 40.55 3.22
N ASP A 180 -23.29 40.99 4.47
CA ASP A 180 -22.39 40.36 5.45
C ASP A 180 -23.02 39.13 6.10
N THR A 181 -24.35 39.11 6.21
CA THR A 181 -25.09 37.91 6.62
C THR A 181 -24.90 36.77 5.61
N GLY A 182 -24.89 37.08 4.31
CA GLY A 182 -24.65 36.10 3.24
C GLY A 182 -23.28 35.42 3.31
N LYS A 183 -22.22 36.18 3.61
CA LYS A 183 -20.85 35.64 3.78
C LYS A 183 -20.74 34.71 5.00
N LEU A 184 -21.46 35.02 6.07
CA LEU A 184 -21.51 34.16 7.27
C LEU A 184 -22.24 32.86 7.00
N VAL A 185 -23.36 32.91 6.26
CA VAL A 185 -24.07 31.69 5.83
C VAL A 185 -23.19 30.80 4.96
N GLN A 186 -22.36 31.39 4.10
CA GLN A 186 -21.39 30.63 3.27
C GLN A 186 -20.27 29.98 4.08
N SER A 187 -19.90 30.50 5.25
CA SER A 187 -18.85 29.93 6.11
C SER A 187 -19.35 28.87 7.10
N LEU A 188 -20.67 28.78 7.33
CA LEU A 188 -21.29 27.77 8.22
C LEU A 188 -20.84 26.32 7.93
N PRO A 189 -20.77 25.84 6.68
CA PRO A 189 -20.33 24.48 6.40
C PRO A 189 -18.89 24.22 6.84
N ALA A 190 -17.99 25.21 6.67
CA ALA A 190 -16.61 25.12 7.13
C ALA A 190 -16.53 25.08 8.66
N LEU A 191 -17.30 25.94 9.35
CA LEU A 191 -17.38 25.93 10.82
C LEU A 191 -17.92 24.60 11.37
N GLN A 192 -18.98 24.07 10.78
CA GLN A 192 -19.54 22.77 11.15
C GLN A 192 -18.52 21.64 10.96
N LYS A 193 -17.75 21.66 9.86
CA LYS A 193 -16.67 20.68 9.63
C LYS A 193 -15.58 20.78 10.69
N ILE A 194 -15.11 21.99 11.03
CA ILE A 194 -14.08 22.20 12.06
C ILE A 194 -14.55 21.66 13.41
N ILE A 195 -15.78 21.99 13.83
CA ILE A 195 -16.34 21.50 15.09
C ILE A 195 -16.46 19.97 15.06
N ARG A 196 -16.92 19.38 13.96
CA ARG A 196 -17.01 17.91 13.82
C ARG A 196 -15.63 17.25 13.91
N GLN A 197 -14.61 17.81 13.27
CA GLN A 197 -13.24 17.31 13.37
C GLN A 197 -12.69 17.45 14.80
N ALA A 198 -12.96 18.57 15.48
CA ALA A 198 -12.55 18.77 16.87
C ALA A 198 -13.23 17.74 17.80
N THR A 199 -14.53 17.49 17.63
CA THR A 199 -15.25 16.45 18.39
C THR A 199 -14.70 15.07 18.11
N ASN A 200 -14.43 14.74 16.84
CA ASN A 200 -13.87 13.45 16.46
C ASN A 200 -12.46 13.23 17.01
N ALA A 201 -11.66 14.30 17.13
CA ALA A 201 -10.35 14.26 17.77
C ALA A 201 -10.41 14.02 19.29
N ILE A 202 -11.53 14.36 19.94
CA ILE A 202 -11.74 14.08 21.37
C ILE A 202 -12.15 12.62 21.59
N VAL A 203 -12.93 12.05 20.66
CA VAL A 203 -13.48 10.69 20.79
C VAL A 203 -12.49 9.61 20.33
N MET A 204 -11.65 9.91 19.34
CA MET A 204 -10.71 8.94 18.79
C MET A 204 -9.29 9.13 19.34
N PRO A 205 -8.59 8.04 19.74
CA PRO A 205 -7.22 8.13 20.22
C PRO A 205 -6.24 8.47 19.07
N GLY A 206 -5.27 9.34 19.37
CA GLY A 206 -4.17 9.73 18.49
C GLY A 206 -4.20 11.20 18.05
N GLU A 207 -3.13 11.65 17.41
CA GLU A 207 -3.11 12.99 16.80
C GLU A 207 -3.97 12.99 15.53
N PRO A 208 -4.99 13.88 15.45
CA PRO A 208 -5.81 13.96 14.26
C PRO A 208 -4.95 14.45 13.08
N PRO A 209 -5.06 13.83 11.90
CA PRO A 209 -4.36 14.32 10.73
C PRO A 209 -4.79 15.76 10.44
N PRO A 210 -3.85 16.64 10.05
CA PRO A 210 -4.12 18.05 9.87
C PRO A 210 -5.26 18.26 8.87
N PRO A 211 -6.16 19.23 9.11
CA PRO A 211 -7.26 19.50 8.20
C PRO A 211 -6.72 19.81 6.80
N GLY A 212 -7.35 19.20 5.79
CA GLY A 212 -7.04 19.48 4.40
C GLY A 212 -7.54 20.86 3.98
N MET A 213 -7.02 21.40 2.87
CA MET A 213 -7.54 22.65 2.31
C MET A 213 -9.03 22.56 1.95
N GLY A 214 -9.54 21.35 1.67
CA GLY A 214 -10.97 21.08 1.46
C GLY A 214 -11.87 21.36 2.66
N ALA A 215 -11.33 21.32 3.89
CA ALA A 215 -12.06 21.68 5.10
C ALA A 215 -12.43 23.17 5.11
N PHE A 216 -11.51 24.03 4.63
CA PHE A 216 -11.71 25.48 4.57
C PHE A 216 -12.59 25.93 3.40
N VAL A 217 -12.59 25.16 2.31
CA VAL A 217 -13.32 25.49 1.08
C VAL A 217 -14.76 24.96 1.08
N GLY A 218 -15.14 24.17 2.11
CA GLY A 218 -16.49 23.61 2.25
C GLY A 218 -16.83 22.53 1.22
N ASP A 219 -15.86 22.10 0.42
CA ASP A 219 -16.05 21.08 -0.62
C ASP A 219 -15.92 19.68 -0.01
N PRO A 220 -16.97 18.85 -0.02
CA PRO A 220 -16.91 17.48 0.50
C PRO A 220 -15.97 16.57 -0.31
N GLY A 221 -15.84 16.81 -1.63
CA GLY A 221 -15.02 15.97 -2.51
C GLY A 221 -13.52 16.28 -2.43
N ALA A 222 -13.16 17.50 -2.02
CA ALA A 222 -11.77 17.92 -1.92
C ALA A 222 -10.97 17.16 -0.83
N GLU A 223 -11.64 16.58 0.16
CA GLU A 223 -11.00 15.78 1.21
C GLU A 223 -10.78 14.32 0.77
N GLN A 224 -11.70 13.77 -0.04
CA GLN A 224 -11.54 12.47 -0.70
C GLN A 224 -10.35 12.49 -1.68
N ASP A 225 -10.10 13.64 -2.30
CA ASP A 225 -9.01 13.81 -3.27
C ASP A 225 -7.60 13.82 -2.65
N MET A 226 -7.49 14.03 -1.34
CA MET A 226 -6.20 14.01 -0.65
C MET A 226 -5.71 12.59 -0.37
N HIS A 227 -6.60 11.64 -0.10
CA HIS A 227 -6.21 10.25 0.14
C HIS A 227 -6.49 9.41 -1.09
N ILE A 228 -5.79 8.29 -1.24
CA ILE A 228 -6.10 7.35 -2.32
C ILE A 228 -7.36 6.60 -1.88
N SER A 229 -8.52 7.05 -2.36
CA SER A 229 -9.82 6.46 -2.02
C SER A 229 -10.56 5.94 -3.25
N PHE A 230 -11.32 4.86 -3.06
CA PHE A 230 -12.18 4.20 -4.05
C PHE A 230 -13.57 3.96 -3.45
N ALA A 231 -14.54 3.59 -4.31
CA ALA A 231 -15.93 3.37 -3.91
C ALA A 231 -16.50 4.54 -3.08
N ASP A 232 -16.38 5.76 -3.62
CA ASP A 232 -16.89 7.00 -2.98
C ASP A 232 -16.39 7.24 -1.53
N GLY A 233 -15.21 6.73 -1.19
CA GLY A 233 -14.60 6.94 0.14
C GLY A 233 -14.82 5.79 1.13
N GLU A 234 -15.37 4.67 0.70
CA GLU A 234 -15.47 3.47 1.54
C GLU A 234 -14.13 2.73 1.65
N LEU A 235 -13.34 2.75 0.58
CA LEU A 235 -12.05 2.07 0.49
C LEU A 235 -10.91 3.09 0.47
N PHE A 236 -9.97 2.95 1.40
CA PHE A 236 -8.73 3.73 1.40
C PHE A 236 -7.52 2.83 1.21
N LEU A 237 -6.49 3.36 0.57
CA LEU A 237 -5.27 2.62 0.25
C LEU A 237 -4.04 3.26 0.87
N VAL A 238 -3.18 2.39 1.39
CA VAL A 238 -1.78 2.69 1.70
C VAL A 238 -0.92 1.81 0.83
N ASN A 239 -0.13 2.42 -0.05
CA ASN A 239 0.88 1.70 -0.82
C ASN A 239 2.24 1.90 -0.12
N ALA A 240 2.92 0.81 0.19
CA ALA A 240 4.25 0.81 0.79
C ALA A 240 5.17 -0.05 -0.08
N HIS A 241 6.40 0.40 -0.22
CA HIS A 241 7.39 -0.28 -1.02
C HIS A 241 8.53 -0.75 -0.13
N PRO A 242 8.82 -2.06 -0.09
CA PRO A 242 9.97 -2.58 0.62
C PRO A 242 11.26 -2.07 -0.04
N ILE A 243 12.36 -2.03 0.73
CA ILE A 243 13.66 -1.59 0.20
C ILE A 243 14.11 -2.46 -0.97
N ASP A 244 14.08 -3.78 -0.75
CA ASP A 244 14.54 -4.79 -1.69
C ASP A 244 13.64 -6.02 -1.64
N ARG A 245 13.78 -6.88 -2.66
CA ARG A 245 13.03 -8.13 -2.77
C ARG A 245 13.26 -9.08 -1.61
N ASP A 246 14.46 -9.09 -1.04
CA ASP A 246 14.83 -10.00 0.06
C ASP A 246 14.10 -9.64 1.36
N HIS A 247 13.88 -8.34 1.60
CA HIS A 247 13.18 -7.82 2.78
C HIS A 247 11.66 -7.90 2.65
N LYS A 248 11.11 -8.38 1.53
CA LYS A 248 9.67 -8.42 1.30
C LYS A 248 8.93 -9.22 2.36
N SER A 249 9.42 -10.41 2.69
CA SER A 249 8.77 -11.29 3.68
C SER A 249 8.73 -10.64 5.06
N GLU A 250 9.85 -10.01 5.47
CA GLU A 250 9.95 -9.27 6.72
C GLU A 250 9.05 -8.03 6.72
N SER A 251 9.04 -7.27 5.62
CA SER A 251 8.18 -6.09 5.43
C SER A 251 6.70 -6.44 5.51
N VAL A 252 6.28 -7.60 4.97
CA VAL A 252 4.89 -8.08 5.08
C VAL A 252 4.52 -8.42 6.52
N VAL A 253 5.40 -9.09 7.27
CA VAL A 253 5.15 -9.42 8.68
C VAL A 253 5.07 -8.14 9.50
N ARG A 254 6.04 -7.24 9.34
CA ARG A 254 6.06 -5.96 10.05
C ARG A 254 4.85 -5.07 9.72
N LEU A 255 4.45 -5.02 8.46
CA LEU A 255 3.25 -4.30 8.03
C LEU A 255 1.99 -4.82 8.73
N ARG A 256 1.86 -6.13 8.94
CA ARG A 256 0.72 -6.71 9.67
C ARG A 256 0.74 -6.31 11.15
N GLU A 257 1.90 -6.35 11.79
CA GLU A 257 2.05 -5.89 13.18
C GLU A 257 1.66 -4.42 13.31
N LEU A 258 2.15 -3.55 12.41
CA LEU A 258 1.80 -2.14 12.41
C LEU A 258 0.31 -1.89 12.18
N VAL A 259 -0.35 -2.71 11.35
CA VAL A 259 -1.80 -2.67 11.13
C VAL A 259 -2.56 -3.04 12.40
N GLU A 260 -2.16 -4.10 13.09
CA GLU A 260 -2.76 -4.53 14.37
C GLU A 260 -2.57 -3.46 15.46
N ASP A 261 -1.36 -2.92 15.60
CA ASP A 261 -1.03 -1.86 16.55
C ASP A 261 -1.76 -0.55 16.27
N THR A 262 -2.19 -0.31 15.02
CA THR A 262 -2.94 0.91 14.65
C THR A 262 -4.44 0.72 14.85
N ALA A 263 -4.89 -0.54 14.88
CA ALA A 263 -6.29 -0.90 15.09
C ALA A 263 -6.67 -0.96 16.58
N ALA A 264 -5.69 -1.24 17.46
CA ALA A 264 -5.80 -1.18 18.92
C ALA A 264 -5.95 0.26 19.44
#